data_AF-A0A163L334-F1
#
_entry.id   AF-A0A163L334-F1
#
_cell.length_a   1.000
_cell.length_b   1.000
_cell.length_c   1.000
_cell.angle_alpha   90.00
_cell.angle_beta   90.00
_cell.angle_gamma   90.00
#
_symmetry.space_group_name_H-M   'P 1'
#
loop_
_entity.id
_entity.type
_entity.pdbx_description
1 polymer ?
#
loop_
_entity_poly.entity_id
_entity_poly.type
_entity_poly.pdbx_seq_one_letter_code
_entity_poly.pdbx_strand_id
1 'polypeptide(L)' 'MASALVEGLIKYNDCCKETFQEFSSYVWDEKAAAHGEDKPVKENDHQMDGDRYFVHTIVKRRGGVFFPGKA' A
#
# COMPACT_ATOMS: atom_id res chain seq x y z
N MET A 1 1.91 0.05 4.25
CA MET A 1 2.28 -0.46 2.92
C MET A 1 3.64 0.05 2.46
N ALA A 2 3.88 1.37 2.45
CA ALA A 2 5.14 1.97 1.98
C ALA A 2 6.42 1.31 2.53
N SER A 3 6.53 1.10 3.85
CA SER A 3 7.70 0.44 4.43
C SER A 3 7.91 -1.00 3.97
N ALA A 4 6.82 -1.76 3.76
CA ALA A 4 6.90 -3.14 3.27
C ALA A 4 7.41 -3.22 1.81
N LEU A 5 7.11 -2.21 0.98
CA LEU A 5 7.68 -2.07 -0.37
C LEU A 5 9.18 -1.76 -0.31
N VAL A 6 9.58 -0.78 0.49
CA VAL A 6 10.99 -0.36 0.63
C VAL A 6 11.86 -1.49 1.19
N GLU A 7 11.34 -2.24 2.16
CA GLU A 7 12.03 -3.39 2.76
C GLU A 7 12.00 -4.64 1.86
N GLY A 8 11.29 -4.61 0.72
CA GLY A 8 11.17 -5.74 -0.21
C GLY A 8 10.36 -6.93 0.31
N LEU A 9 9.51 -6.71 1.33
CA LEU A 9 8.67 -7.74 1.94
C LEU A 9 7.49 -8.17 1.05
N ILE A 10 7.06 -7.29 0.16
CA ILE A 10 6.02 -7.56 -0.83
C ILE A 10 6.53 -7.19 -2.22
N LYS A 11 6.08 -7.95 -3.22
CA LYS A 11 6.34 -7.72 -4.64
C LYS A 11 5.05 -7.99 -5.41
N TYR A 12 4.91 -7.36 -6.56
CA TYR A 12 3.77 -7.55 -7.45
C TYR A 12 4.23 -8.27 -8.72
N ASN A 13 3.39 -9.18 -9.22
CA ASN A 13 3.56 -9.69 -10.57
C ASN A 13 3.12 -8.63 -11.58
N ASP A 14 3.67 -8.72 -12.79
CA ASP A 14 3.35 -7.83 -13.91
C ASP A 14 1.88 -7.88 -14.37
N CYS A 15 1.16 -8.95 -14.01
CA CYS A 15 -0.27 -9.09 -14.29
C CYS A 15 -1.19 -8.19 -13.44
N CYS A 16 -0.70 -7.58 -12.35
CA CYS A 16 -1.46 -6.72 -11.43
C CYS A 16 -1.68 -5.30 -12.00
N LYS A 17 -2.18 -5.20 -13.24
CA LYS A 17 -2.26 -3.95 -14.02
C LYS A 17 -3.08 -2.86 -13.34
N GLU A 18 -4.20 -3.21 -12.72
CA GLU A 18 -5.07 -2.24 -12.03
C GLU A 18 -4.40 -1.68 -10.78
N THR A 19 -3.70 -2.52 -10.02
CA THR A 19 -2.90 -2.06 -8.87
C THR A 19 -1.85 -1.04 -9.30
N PHE A 20 -1.16 -1.28 -10.42
CA PHE A 20 -0.18 -0.32 -10.94
C PHE A 20 -0.82 0.99 -11.43
N GLN A 21 -2.02 0.94 -12.01
CA GLN A 21 -2.78 2.14 -12.37
C GLN A 21 -3.17 2.96 -11.12
N GLU A 22 -3.68 2.30 -10.09
CA GLU A 22 -4.03 2.94 -8.82
C GLU A 22 -2.80 3.54 -8.12
N PHE A 23 -1.68 2.83 -8.08
CA PHE A 23 -0.41 3.37 -7.54
C PHE A 23 -0.01 4.70 -8.17
N SER A 24 -0.24 4.86 -9.48
CA SER A 24 0.13 6.08 -10.21
C SER A 24 -0.82 7.26 -9.98
N SER A 25 -2.01 7.00 -9.44
CA SER A 25 -3.07 7.99 -9.22
C SER A 25 -3.40 8.25 -7.74
N TYR A 26 -2.75 7.53 -6.82
CA TYR A 26 -2.99 7.66 -5.38
C TYR A 26 -2.37 8.95 -4.81
N VAL A 27 -3.21 9.91 -4.43
CA VAL A 27 -2.81 11.25 -3.96
C VAL A 27 -3.44 11.61 -2.61
N TRP A 28 -2.78 12.51 -1.89
CA TRP A 28 -3.26 13.06 -0.61
C TRP A 28 -4.26 14.20 -0.85
N ASP A 29 -5.29 14.28 0.00
CA ASP A 29 -6.28 15.36 -0.06
C ASP A 29 -5.69 16.66 0.50
N GLU A 30 -5.36 17.60 -0.39
CA GLU A 30 -4.77 18.90 -0.02
C GLU A 30 -5.69 19.74 0.86
N LYS A 31 -7.02 19.63 0.70
CA LYS A 31 -7.98 20.39 1.52
C LYS A 31 -8.02 19.81 2.93
N ALA A 32 -7.99 18.49 3.05
CA ALA A 32 -7.91 17.82 4.35
C ALA A 32 -6.61 18.17 5.07
N ALA A 33 -5.49 18.17 4.35
CA ALA A 33 -4.19 18.55 4.89
C ALA A 33 -4.19 20.00 5.44
N ALA A 34 -4.87 20.94 4.76
CA ALA A 34 -5.03 22.31 5.24
C ALA A 34 -5.83 22.42 6.55
N HIS A 35 -6.64 21.41 6.87
CA HIS A 35 -7.36 21.28 8.15
C HIS A 35 -6.63 20.40 9.18
N GLY A 36 -5.39 19.98 8.89
CA GLY A 36 -4.59 19.11 9.76
C GLY A 36 -4.99 17.64 9.73
N GLU A 37 -5.77 17.21 8.74
CA GLU A 37 -6.17 15.82 8.53
C GLU A 37 -5.32 15.15 7.44
N ASP A 38 -4.62 14.07 7.79
CA ASP A 38 -3.94 13.23 6.80
C ASP A 38 -4.89 12.14 6.29
N LYS A 39 -5.47 12.37 5.10
CA LYS A 39 -6.25 11.34 4.41
C LYS A 39 -6.02 11.34 2.90
N PRO A 40 -6.02 10.16 2.25
CA PRO A 40 -5.99 10.07 0.79
C PRO A 40 -7.32 10.52 0.19
N VAL A 41 -7.28 10.97 -1.06
CA VAL A 41 -8.50 11.15 -1.87
C VAL A 41 -9.12 9.77 -2.13
N LYS A 42 -10.42 9.62 -1.88
CA LYS A 42 -11.13 8.34 -2.01
C LYS A 42 -11.57 8.07 -3.45
N GLU A 43 -10.59 7.99 -4.33
CA GLU A 43 -10.75 7.68 -5.75
C GLU A 43 -9.66 6.69 -6.17
N ASN A 44 -10.03 5.69 -6.99
CA ASN A 44 -9.12 4.67 -7.50
C ASN A 44 -8.28 4.00 -6.39
N ASP A 45 -8.93 3.58 -5.30
CA ASP A 45 -8.28 3.04 -4.11
C ASP A 45 -8.68 1.58 -3.79
N HIS A 46 -9.30 0.86 -4.73
CA HIS A 46 -9.87 -0.47 -4.46
C HIS A 46 -8.78 -1.53 -4.21
N GLN A 47 -7.76 -1.57 -5.08
CA GLN A 47 -6.61 -2.46 -4.93
C GLN A 47 -5.69 -1.96 -3.81
N MET A 48 -5.47 -0.65 -3.74
CA MET A 48 -4.66 0.00 -2.71
C MET A 48 -5.19 -0.27 -1.29
N ASP A 49 -6.51 -0.28 -1.10
CA ASP A 49 -7.15 -0.66 0.15
C ASP A 49 -6.92 -2.13 0.49
N GLY A 50 -7.08 -3.03 -0.49
CA GLY A 50 -6.81 -4.45 -0.34
C GLY A 50 -5.37 -4.72 0.12
N ASP A 51 -4.40 -4.10 -0.55
CA ASP A 51 -2.98 -4.21 -0.22
C ASP A 51 -2.66 -3.63 1.16
N ARG A 52 -3.28 -2.50 1.51
CA ARG A 52 -3.16 -1.90 2.84
C ARG A 52 -3.62 -2.87 3.92
N TYR A 53 -4.80 -3.50 3.75
CA TYR A 53 -5.33 -4.46 4.72
C TYR A 53 -4.43 -5.68 4.83
N PHE A 54 -3.95 -6.23 3.72
CA PHE A 54 -3.04 -7.37 3.72
C PHE A 54 -1.75 -7.05 4.48
N VAL A 55 -1.08 -5.94 4.14
CA VAL A 55 0.19 -5.56 4.76
C VAL A 55 0.01 -5.29 6.25
N HIS A 56 -1.05 -4.59 6.64
CA HIS A 56 -1.30 -4.27 8.05
C HIS A 56 -1.63 -5.51 8.87
N THR A 57 -2.47 -6.39 8.32
CA THR A 57 -3.03 -7.53 9.07
C THR A 57 -2.09 -8.74 9.10
N ILE A 58 -1.32 -8.97 8.05
CA ILE A 58 -0.51 -10.19 7.87
C ILE A 58 0.98 -9.91 7.91
N VAL A 59 1.47 -8.95 7.12
CA VAL A 59 2.92 -8.74 6.93
C VAL A 59 3.55 -8.02 8.13
N LYS A 60 2.97 -6.91 8.58
CA LYS A 60 3.49 -6.08 9.68
C LYS A 60 2.91 -6.44 11.06
N ARG A 61 2.03 -7.44 11.12
CA ARG A 61 1.55 -7.98 12.39
C ARG A 61 2.72 -8.55 13.19
N ARG A 62 2.72 -8.37 14.51
CA ARG A 62 3.73 -8.98 15.39
C ARG A 62 3.67 -10.51 15.26
N GLY A 63 4.78 -11.13 14.85
CA GLY A 63 4.82 -12.57 14.50
C GLY A 63 4.21 -12.91 13.14
N GLY A 64 4.02 -11.92 12.28
CA GLY A 64 3.53 -12.05 10.91
C GLY A 64 4.51 -12.77 9.99
N VAL A 65 4.07 -13.04 8.77
CA VAL A 65 4.84 -13.84 7.81
C VAL A 65 5.98 -13.01 7.25
N PHE A 66 7.21 -13.50 7.43
CA PHE A 66 8.43 -12.95 6.84
C PHE A 66 9.02 -13.99 5.90
N PHE A 67 9.20 -13.63 4.64
CA PHE A 67 9.90 -14.46 3.66
C PHE A 67 11.32 -13.88 3.50
N PRO A 68 12.35 -14.44 4.17
CA PRO A 68 13.72 -14.02 3.93
C PRO A 68 14.04 -14.28 2.45
N GLY A 69 14.47 -13.23 1.75
CA GLY A 69 14.85 -13.34 0.35
C GLY A 69 15.95 -14.39 0.18
N LYS A 70 15.76 -15.35 -0.73
CA LYS A 70 16.90 -15.99 -1.38
C LYS A 70 17.50 -14.94 -2.31
N ALA A 71 18.75 -14.59 -2.04
CA ALA A 71 19.60 -13.78 -2.92
C ALA A 71 19.69 -14.41 -4.32
#